data_AF-A0A833UHY6-F1
#
_entry.id   AF-A0A833UHY6-F1
#
_cell.length_a   1.000
_cell.length_b   1.000
_cell.length_c   1.000
_cell.angle_alpha   90.00
_cell.angle_beta   90.00
_cell.angle_gamma   90.00
#
_symmetry.space_group_name_H-M   'P 1'
#
loop_
_entity.id
_entity.type
_entity.pdbx_description
1 polymer ?
#
loop_
_entity_poly.entity_id
_entity_poly.type
_entity_poly.pdbx_seq_one_letter_code
_entity_poly.pdbx_strand_id
1 'polypeptide(L)'
;MFVVENSTLTRSQVLSVLNFIRFFKENVLPLDKFISRIKERRWLRTSCSDRSPVEFVLFDPEWRLASQISDIPFIDTDYFGEEILSLEEELKSLGVLIGFNGSFKLVGDNLKSPSRLTSLTAEAVLLILECMHHLGSPTKLVETLRGVKCFKTNIGYKSPGECFLFNSEWACMLQVFNGFPLIDHDFYGSIIFSYINQLRQIGVKLKGTPHKFPPDLKKFLREEKWLRTRLGGV
;
A
#
# COMPACT_ATOMS: atom_id res chain seq x y z
N MET A 1 0.54 33.17 25.99
CA MET A 1 -0.68 32.77 25.27
C MET A 1 -0.96 31.31 25.61
N PHE A 2 -2.02 31.05 26.39
CA PHE A 2 -2.40 29.70 26.80
C PHE A 2 -3.01 28.98 25.59
N VAL A 3 -2.34 27.95 25.08
CA VAL A 3 -2.96 27.04 24.12
C VAL A 3 -3.88 26.13 24.92
N VAL A 4 -5.18 26.40 24.78
CA VAL A 4 -6.30 25.68 25.39
C VAL A 4 -6.14 24.17 25.17
N GLU A 5 -6.21 23.42 26.26
CA GLU A 5 -6.26 21.96 26.25
C GLU A 5 -7.60 21.52 25.62
N ASN A 6 -7.54 20.80 24.51
CA ASN A 6 -8.64 20.09 23.84
C ASN A 6 -9.64 20.84 22.92
N SER A 7 -9.36 22.06 22.44
CA SER A 7 -10.14 22.64 21.32
C SER A 7 -9.41 22.49 19.99
N THR A 8 -10.04 21.84 19.00
CA THR A 8 -9.59 21.88 17.61
C THR A 8 -9.51 23.33 17.15
N LEU A 9 -8.35 23.75 16.62
CA LEU A 9 -8.21 25.13 16.13
C LEU A 9 -9.10 25.34 14.90
N THR A 10 -9.72 26.51 14.83
CA THR A 10 -10.46 26.94 13.64
C THR A 10 -9.49 27.14 12.46
N ARG A 11 -10.01 27.12 11.23
CA ARG A 11 -9.22 27.35 10.01
C ARG A 11 -8.33 28.59 10.11
N SER A 12 -8.89 29.71 10.55
CA SER A 12 -8.16 30.99 10.67
C SER A 12 -7.07 30.93 11.75
N GLN A 13 -7.31 30.22 12.85
CA GLN A 13 -6.31 30.03 13.90
C GLN A 13 -5.14 29.17 13.43
N VAL A 14 -5.40 28.10 12.69
CA VAL A 14 -4.35 27.27 12.07
C VAL A 14 -3.48 28.11 11.13
N LEU A 15 -4.11 28.86 10.21
CA LEU A 15 -3.40 29.72 9.27
C LEU A 15 -2.61 30.81 9.99
N SER A 16 -3.15 31.39 11.06
CA SER A 16 -2.45 32.36 11.90
C SER A 16 -1.20 31.76 12.56
N VAL A 17 -1.25 30.51 13.03
CA VAL A 17 -0.09 29.83 13.60
C VAL A 17 0.98 29.57 12.53
N LEU A 18 0.59 29.15 11.32
CA LEU A 18 1.52 28.93 10.23
C LEU A 18 2.18 30.24 9.78
N ASN A 19 1.40 31.31 9.59
CA ASN A 19 1.93 32.64 9.28
C ASN A 19 2.81 33.20 10.41
N PHE A 20 2.49 32.88 11.67
CA PHE A 20 3.37 33.20 12.79
C PHE A 20 4.72 32.46 12.68
N ILE A 21 4.73 31.18 12.33
CA ILE A 21 5.98 30.43 12.10
C ILE A 21 6.79 31.06 10.96
N ARG A 22 6.13 31.40 9.85
CA ARG A 22 6.76 32.09 8.71
C ARG A 22 7.45 33.38 9.13
N PHE A 23 6.70 34.27 9.78
CA PHE A 23 7.20 35.57 10.22
C PHE A 23 8.45 35.43 11.10
N PHE A 24 8.44 34.52 12.06
CA PHE A 24 9.60 34.37 12.96
C PHE A 24 10.80 33.68 12.31
N LYS A 25 10.58 32.79 11.33
CA LYS A 25 11.67 32.23 10.51
C LYS A 25 12.38 33.32 9.71
N GLU A 26 11.62 34.21 9.08
CA GLU A 26 12.16 35.36 8.32
C GLU A 26 12.94 36.32 9.23
N ASN A 27 12.54 36.45 10.50
CA ASN A 27 13.20 37.28 11.50
C ASN A 27 14.29 36.55 12.31
N VAL A 28 14.68 35.33 11.92
CA VAL A 28 15.80 34.54 12.50
C VAL A 28 15.67 34.31 14.01
N LEU A 29 14.44 34.13 14.50
CA LEU A 29 14.20 33.86 15.92
C LEU A 29 14.17 32.34 16.18
N PRO A 30 14.79 31.84 17.27
CA PRO A 30 14.83 30.42 17.57
C PRO A 30 13.43 29.90 17.93
N LEU A 31 12.81 29.17 17.01
CA LEU A 31 11.47 28.60 17.17
C LEU A 31 11.46 27.14 17.63
N ASP A 32 12.61 26.49 17.79
CA ASP A 32 12.72 25.05 18.03
C ASP A 32 11.90 24.59 19.25
N LYS A 33 11.93 25.38 20.33
CA LYS A 33 11.18 25.11 21.56
C LYS A 33 9.67 25.29 21.39
N PHE A 34 9.25 26.21 20.51
CA PHE A 34 7.84 26.41 20.18
C PHE A 34 7.34 25.28 19.26
N ILE A 35 8.04 25.03 18.15
CA ILE A 35 7.73 23.97 17.18
C ILE A 35 7.66 22.61 17.87
N SER A 36 8.64 22.26 18.71
CA SER A 36 8.63 21.00 19.45
C SER A 36 7.41 20.83 20.36
N ARG A 37 6.87 21.92 20.93
CA ARG A 37 5.68 21.88 21.78
C ARG A 37 4.37 21.77 21.00
N ILE A 38 4.31 22.32 19.79
CA ILE A 38 3.08 22.33 19.00
C ILE A 38 2.99 21.16 18.03
N LYS A 39 4.10 20.60 17.54
CA LYS A 39 4.10 19.48 16.60
C LYS A 39 3.49 18.21 17.18
N GLU A 40 3.54 18.03 18.51
CA GLU A 40 2.99 16.86 19.21
C GLU A 40 1.50 17.03 19.57
N ARG A 41 0.92 18.21 19.36
CA ARG A 41 -0.47 18.53 19.75
C ARG A 41 -1.44 18.29 18.59
N ARG A 42 -2.67 17.91 18.90
CA ARG A 42 -3.75 17.72 17.91
C ARG A 42 -4.46 19.06 17.62
N TRP A 43 -3.93 19.83 16.69
CA TRP A 43 -4.51 21.14 16.31
C TRP A 43 -4.71 21.34 14.80
N LEU A 44 -4.20 20.43 13.96
CA LEU A 44 -4.37 20.44 12.50
C LEU A 44 -5.38 19.34 12.09
N ARG A 45 -6.38 19.71 11.29
CA ARG A 45 -7.47 18.81 10.84
C ARG A 45 -7.05 18.06 9.58
N THR A 46 -7.44 16.79 9.45
CA THR A 46 -7.31 16.01 8.21
C THR A 46 -8.63 15.44 7.75
N SER A 47 -8.66 14.94 6.52
CA SER A 47 -9.80 14.26 5.91
C SER A 47 -10.16 12.93 6.60
N CYS A 48 -9.26 12.34 7.42
CA CYS A 48 -9.39 10.95 7.86
C CYS A 48 -9.34 10.69 9.38
N SER A 49 -9.01 11.66 10.26
CA SER A 49 -9.26 11.62 11.74
C SER A 49 -8.48 12.71 12.51
N ASP A 50 -8.86 12.94 13.77
CA ASP A 50 -8.14 13.81 14.74
C ASP A 50 -6.82 13.15 15.22
N ARG A 51 -5.80 13.13 14.36
CA ARG A 51 -4.44 12.64 14.67
C ARG A 51 -3.43 13.77 14.89
N SER A 52 -2.19 13.41 15.21
CA SER A 52 -1.07 14.35 15.44
C SER A 52 -0.47 14.84 14.11
N PRO A 53 -0.01 16.11 14.00
CA PRO A 53 0.64 16.69 12.83
C PRO A 53 1.80 15.91 12.22
N VAL A 54 2.52 15.15 13.04
CA VAL A 54 3.69 14.34 12.63
C VAL A 54 3.31 13.20 11.68
N GLU A 55 2.01 12.86 11.59
CA GLU A 55 1.53 11.80 10.70
C GLU A 55 0.92 12.34 9.41
N PHE A 56 0.86 13.66 9.20
CA PHE A 56 0.13 14.25 8.08
C PHE A 56 0.96 14.37 6.82
N VAL A 57 0.26 14.31 5.69
CA VAL A 57 0.85 14.34 4.36
C VAL A 57 0.23 15.49 3.57
N LEU A 58 1.06 16.34 2.99
CA LEU A 58 0.61 17.25 1.93
C LEU A 58 0.47 16.43 0.64
N PHE A 59 -0.72 16.44 0.04
CA PHE A 59 -0.96 15.64 -1.16
C PHE A 59 -0.03 16.07 -2.30
N ASP A 60 0.60 15.07 -2.90
CA ASP A 60 1.41 15.19 -4.11
C ASP A 60 1.03 14.02 -5.05
N PRO A 61 1.03 14.19 -6.39
CA PRO A 61 0.77 13.12 -7.35
C PRO A 61 1.55 11.81 -7.13
N GLU A 62 2.75 11.86 -6.55
CA GLU A 62 3.54 10.69 -6.16
C GLU A 62 2.80 9.76 -5.20
N TRP A 63 1.92 10.32 -4.35
CA TRP A 63 1.11 9.54 -3.41
C TRP A 63 -0.07 8.83 -4.06
N ARG A 64 -0.37 9.09 -5.34
CA ARG A 64 -1.56 8.53 -6.01
C ARG A 64 -1.60 7.01 -5.91
N LEU A 65 -0.50 6.31 -6.18
CA LEU A 65 -0.44 4.85 -6.07
C LEU A 65 -0.59 4.37 -4.62
N ALA A 66 0.11 5.00 -3.68
CA ALA A 66 0.02 4.67 -2.26
C ALA A 66 -1.41 4.87 -1.71
N SER A 67 -2.10 5.90 -2.18
CA SER A 67 -3.49 6.19 -1.80
C SER A 67 -4.50 5.15 -2.29
N GLN A 68 -4.14 4.33 -3.29
CA GLN A 68 -4.98 3.22 -3.72
C GLN A 68 -5.02 2.10 -2.69
N ILE A 69 -3.91 1.86 -1.98
CA ILE A 69 -3.74 0.73 -1.04
C ILE A 69 -3.79 1.13 0.44
N SER A 70 -3.66 2.42 0.75
CA SER A 70 -3.54 2.94 2.11
C SER A 70 -4.43 4.17 2.32
N ASP A 71 -5.06 4.30 3.48
CA ASP A 71 -5.84 5.45 3.91
C ASP A 71 -4.91 6.51 4.50
N ILE A 72 -4.16 7.18 3.62
CA ILE A 72 -3.16 8.19 3.99
C ILE A 72 -3.87 9.43 4.55
N PRO A 73 -3.41 9.98 5.68
CA PRO A 73 -4.01 11.17 6.30
C PRO A 73 -3.55 12.45 5.59
N PHE A 74 -4.11 12.71 4.41
CA PHE A 74 -3.85 13.95 3.68
C PHE A 74 -4.44 15.16 4.42
N ILE A 75 -3.74 16.30 4.29
CA ILE A 75 -4.28 17.60 4.72
C ILE A 75 -5.54 17.92 3.92
N ASP A 76 -6.58 18.38 4.61
CA ASP A 76 -7.85 18.76 4.00
C ASP A 76 -7.73 20.11 3.28
N THR A 77 -7.26 20.08 2.04
CA THR A 77 -7.09 21.28 1.20
C THR A 77 -8.41 21.96 0.88
N ASP A 78 -9.53 21.24 0.85
CA ASP A 78 -10.86 21.82 0.62
C ASP A 78 -11.29 22.70 1.80
N TYR A 79 -10.97 22.26 3.02
CA TYR A 79 -11.23 23.05 4.22
C TYR A 79 -10.29 24.25 4.37
N PHE A 80 -8.99 24.09 4.10
CA PHE A 80 -8.01 25.15 4.30
C PHE A 80 -7.87 26.13 3.11
N GLY A 81 -8.21 25.70 1.90
CA GLY A 81 -8.00 26.42 0.64
C GLY A 81 -6.55 26.44 0.19
N GLU A 82 -6.29 26.98 -1.01
CA GLU A 82 -4.95 27.02 -1.62
C GLU A 82 -3.90 27.79 -0.78
N GLU A 83 -4.33 28.63 0.15
CA GLU A 83 -3.44 29.36 1.07
C GLU A 83 -2.52 28.41 1.85
N ILE A 84 -3.00 27.21 2.24
CA ILE A 84 -2.19 26.25 2.97
C ILE A 84 -1.05 25.67 2.12
N LEU A 85 -1.24 25.61 0.81
CA LEU A 85 -0.21 25.14 -0.13
C LEU A 85 0.96 26.13 -0.19
N SER A 86 0.68 27.43 0.00
CA SER A 86 1.73 28.44 0.08
C SER A 86 2.60 28.29 1.33
N LEU A 87 2.14 27.55 2.36
CA LEU A 87 2.76 27.37 3.68
C LEU A 87 3.55 26.05 3.82
N GLU A 88 4.04 25.50 2.71
CA GLU A 88 4.73 24.20 2.66
C GLU A 88 5.93 24.11 3.61
N GLU A 89 6.80 25.11 3.62
CA GLU A 89 8.02 25.12 4.46
C GLU A 89 7.70 25.17 5.96
N GLU A 90 6.61 25.85 6.33
CA GLU A 90 6.09 25.89 7.70
C GLU A 90 5.51 24.52 8.09
N LEU A 91 4.72 23.89 7.23
CA LEU A 91 4.17 22.56 7.43
C LEU A 91 5.28 21.51 7.57
N LYS A 92 6.29 21.56 6.71
CA LYS A 92 7.47 20.69 6.76
C LYS A 92 8.20 20.80 8.09
N SER A 93 8.32 22.00 8.65
CA SER A 93 8.94 22.23 9.97
C SER A 93 8.11 21.68 11.13
N LEU A 94 6.81 21.50 10.93
CA LEU A 94 5.91 20.86 11.90
C LEU A 94 5.92 19.32 11.78
N GLY A 95 6.68 18.77 10.84
CA GLY A 95 6.77 17.32 10.62
C GLY A 95 5.74 16.78 9.63
N VAL A 96 5.03 17.63 8.89
CA VAL A 96 4.20 17.20 7.75
C VAL A 96 5.12 16.66 6.65
N LEU A 97 4.77 15.48 6.13
CA LEU A 97 5.49 14.85 5.04
C LEU A 97 5.11 15.52 3.71
N ILE A 98 6.14 15.92 2.96
CA ILE A 98 6.02 16.49 1.61
C ILE A 98 6.65 15.49 0.63
N GLY A 99 5.90 15.11 -0.41
CA GLY A 99 6.31 14.07 -1.36
C GLY A 99 6.30 12.66 -0.77
N PHE A 100 6.42 11.63 -1.60
CA PHE A 100 6.37 10.24 -1.12
C PHE A 100 7.68 9.83 -0.44
N ASN A 101 8.82 10.15 -1.07
CA ASN A 101 10.18 9.94 -0.59
C ASN A 101 10.43 8.60 0.15
N GLY A 102 9.84 7.50 -0.34
CA GLY A 102 10.01 6.17 0.26
C GLY A 102 9.35 6.01 1.63
N SER A 103 8.23 6.69 1.89
CA SER A 103 7.46 6.63 3.14
C SER A 103 6.67 5.32 3.30
N PHE A 104 7.30 4.17 3.04
CA PHE A 104 6.70 2.83 3.06
C PHE A 104 6.08 2.45 4.41
N LYS A 105 6.66 2.96 5.51
CA LYS A 105 6.12 2.74 6.87
C LYS A 105 4.73 3.34 7.03
N LEU A 106 4.53 4.57 6.57
CA LEU A 106 3.23 5.23 6.61
C LEU A 106 2.18 4.43 5.81
N VAL A 107 2.56 3.94 4.63
CA VAL A 107 1.70 3.13 3.76
C VAL A 107 1.29 1.82 4.46
N GLY A 108 2.26 1.09 5.00
CA GLY A 108 2.03 -0.18 5.70
C GLY A 108 1.22 -0.03 7.00
N ASP A 109 1.38 1.09 7.71
CA ASP A 109 0.65 1.35 8.95
C ASP A 109 -0.81 1.75 8.70
N ASN A 110 -1.13 2.35 7.54
CA ASN A 110 -2.47 2.86 7.21
C ASN A 110 -3.18 2.05 6.11
N LEU A 111 -2.81 0.79 5.88
CA LEU A 111 -3.44 -0.05 4.86
C LEU A 111 -4.97 -0.03 4.94
N LYS A 112 -5.60 0.01 3.77
CA LYS A 112 -7.05 -0.11 3.65
C LYS A 112 -7.53 -1.46 4.15
N SER A 113 -8.81 -1.53 4.48
CA SER A 113 -9.45 -2.79 4.86
C SER A 113 -9.32 -3.84 3.73
N PRO A 114 -9.22 -5.14 4.07
CA PRO A 114 -9.07 -6.23 3.10
C PRO A 114 -10.09 -6.19 1.94
N SER A 115 -11.34 -5.79 2.24
CA SER A 115 -12.41 -5.65 1.25
C SER A 115 -12.11 -4.64 0.13
N ARG A 116 -11.34 -3.59 0.43
CA ARG A 116 -10.95 -2.52 -0.51
C ARG A 116 -9.65 -2.84 -1.25
N LEU A 117 -8.99 -3.94 -0.91
CA LEU A 117 -7.73 -4.39 -1.50
C LEU A 117 -7.93 -5.54 -2.50
N THR A 118 -9.11 -5.64 -3.10
CA THR A 118 -9.41 -6.67 -4.11
C THR A 118 -9.13 -6.14 -5.51
N SER A 119 -8.79 -7.04 -6.43
CA SER A 119 -8.60 -6.71 -7.85
C SER A 119 -7.66 -5.54 -8.13
N LEU A 120 -6.50 -5.53 -7.45
CA LEU A 120 -5.53 -4.44 -7.54
C LEU A 120 -4.88 -4.35 -8.94
N THR A 121 -4.40 -3.15 -9.28
CA THR A 121 -3.56 -2.91 -10.46
C THR A 121 -2.17 -3.53 -10.28
N ALA A 122 -1.43 -3.67 -11.38
CA ALA A 122 -0.06 -4.19 -11.33
C ALA A 122 0.83 -3.32 -10.43
N GLU A 123 0.76 -2.01 -10.61
CA GLU A 123 1.55 -1.01 -9.90
C GLU A 123 1.23 -1.01 -8.40
N ALA A 124 -0.04 -1.17 -8.02
CA ALA A 124 -0.44 -1.23 -6.61
C ALA A 124 0.11 -2.49 -5.91
N VAL A 125 0.09 -3.64 -6.58
CA VAL A 125 0.70 -4.88 -6.04
C VAL A 125 2.22 -4.76 -5.97
N LEU A 126 2.86 -4.19 -6.97
CA LEU A 126 4.31 -3.95 -6.95
C LEU A 126 4.69 -2.99 -5.82
N LEU A 127 3.91 -1.94 -5.57
CA LEU A 127 4.12 -1.04 -4.43
C LEU A 127 3.95 -1.76 -3.08
N ILE A 128 2.98 -2.67 -2.97
CA ILE A 128 2.84 -3.53 -1.77
C ILE A 128 4.12 -4.36 -1.55
N LEU A 129 4.62 -4.99 -2.61
CA LEU A 129 5.84 -5.81 -2.53
C LEU A 129 7.07 -4.94 -2.19
N GLU A 130 7.15 -3.73 -2.74
CA GLU A 130 8.18 -2.75 -2.39
C GLU A 130 8.06 -2.34 -0.91
N CYS A 131 6.86 -2.08 -0.40
CA CYS A 131 6.66 -1.82 1.04
C CYS A 131 7.17 -3.00 1.88
N MET A 132 6.86 -4.24 1.48
CA MET A 132 7.35 -5.44 2.18
C MET A 132 8.88 -5.54 2.18
N HIS A 133 9.52 -5.10 1.09
CA HIS A 133 10.97 -5.07 0.97
C HIS A 133 11.61 -4.13 2.01
N HIS A 134 11.05 -2.92 2.18
CA HIS A 134 11.61 -1.90 3.07
C HIS A 134 11.19 -2.03 4.54
N LEU A 135 10.07 -2.70 4.84
CA LEU A 135 9.50 -2.70 6.20
C LEU A 135 10.20 -3.62 7.20
N GLY A 136 11.15 -4.45 6.78
CA GLY A 136 11.90 -5.39 7.64
C GLY A 136 11.07 -6.55 8.22
N SER A 137 9.85 -6.27 8.70
CA SER A 137 8.86 -7.24 9.18
C SER A 137 7.45 -6.86 8.70
N PRO A 138 7.03 -7.31 7.51
CA PRO A 138 5.73 -6.94 6.93
C PRO A 138 4.57 -7.79 7.45
N THR A 139 4.55 -8.15 8.74
CA THR A 139 3.52 -9.05 9.31
C THR A 139 2.10 -8.53 9.08
N LYS A 140 1.87 -7.24 9.35
CA LYS A 140 0.58 -6.58 9.13
C LYS A 140 0.12 -6.63 7.68
N LEU A 141 1.04 -6.40 6.73
CA LEU A 141 0.78 -6.50 5.28
C LEU A 141 0.37 -7.92 4.90
N VAL A 142 1.17 -8.91 5.33
CA VAL A 142 0.94 -10.33 5.03
C VAL A 142 -0.40 -10.81 5.60
N GLU A 143 -0.74 -10.40 6.81
CA GLU A 143 -2.02 -10.75 7.45
C GLU A 143 -3.20 -10.06 6.77
N THR A 144 -3.08 -8.78 6.45
CA THR A 144 -4.15 -8.01 5.77
C THR A 144 -4.48 -8.59 4.41
N LEU A 145 -3.46 -9.04 3.66
CA LEU A 145 -3.63 -9.59 2.32
C LEU A 145 -3.95 -11.09 2.31
N ARG A 146 -3.95 -11.74 3.48
CA ARG A 146 -4.27 -13.17 3.60
C ARG A 146 -5.71 -13.41 3.17
N GLY A 147 -5.88 -14.22 2.13
CA GLY A 147 -7.20 -14.54 1.58
C GLY A 147 -7.84 -13.45 0.72
N VAL A 148 -7.20 -12.29 0.57
CA VAL A 148 -7.69 -11.19 -0.28
C VAL A 148 -7.37 -11.51 -1.74
N LYS A 149 -8.36 -11.47 -2.62
CA LYS A 149 -8.20 -11.71 -4.06
C LYS A 149 -7.57 -10.51 -4.77
N CYS A 150 -6.30 -10.24 -4.49
CA CYS A 150 -5.57 -9.07 -4.99
C CYS A 150 -4.61 -9.37 -6.15
N PHE A 151 -4.23 -10.64 -6.36
CA PHE A 151 -3.30 -11.02 -7.42
C PHE A 151 -4.04 -11.42 -8.69
N LYS A 152 -3.67 -10.81 -9.82
CA LYS A 152 -4.13 -11.20 -11.16
C LYS A 152 -3.44 -12.50 -11.57
N THR A 153 -4.23 -13.47 -11.98
CA THR A 153 -3.76 -14.72 -12.57
C THR A 153 -4.37 -14.92 -13.95
N ASN A 154 -3.86 -15.91 -14.68
CA ASN A 154 -4.45 -16.41 -15.93
C ASN A 154 -5.92 -16.85 -15.79
N ILE A 155 -6.40 -17.16 -14.57
CA ILE A 155 -7.79 -17.56 -14.29
C ILE A 155 -8.54 -16.55 -13.39
N GLY A 156 -8.16 -15.27 -13.47
CA GLY A 156 -8.78 -14.17 -12.73
C GLY A 156 -8.06 -13.82 -11.43
N TYR A 157 -8.71 -13.06 -10.56
CA TYR A 157 -8.09 -12.61 -9.31
C TYR A 157 -8.15 -13.67 -8.21
N LYS A 158 -7.01 -13.91 -7.56
CA LYS A 158 -6.81 -14.94 -6.54
C LYS A 158 -6.08 -14.38 -5.33
N SER A 159 -6.21 -15.07 -4.20
CA SER A 159 -5.43 -14.72 -3.01
C SER A 159 -3.98 -15.15 -3.16
N PRO A 160 -3.03 -14.48 -2.48
CA PRO A 160 -1.61 -14.80 -2.63
C PRO A 160 -1.31 -16.28 -2.36
N GLY A 161 -1.98 -16.87 -1.36
CA GLY A 161 -1.83 -18.28 -0.98
C GLY A 161 -2.31 -19.29 -2.03
N GLU A 162 -3.15 -18.86 -2.98
CA GLU A 162 -3.63 -19.66 -4.10
C GLU A 162 -2.75 -19.49 -5.34
N CYS A 163 -1.91 -18.46 -5.42
CA CYS A 163 -1.16 -18.11 -6.61
C CYS A 163 0.14 -18.90 -6.75
N PHE A 164 0.53 -19.13 -8.00
CA PHE A 164 1.80 -19.77 -8.38
C PHE A 164 2.62 -18.81 -9.24
N LEU A 165 3.89 -18.61 -8.89
CA LEU A 165 4.82 -17.88 -9.75
C LEU A 165 5.39 -18.84 -10.82
N PHE A 166 5.48 -18.39 -12.06
CA PHE A 166 5.86 -19.26 -13.17
C PHE A 166 7.21 -19.95 -12.97
N ASN A 167 7.25 -21.23 -13.32
CA ASN A 167 8.45 -22.05 -13.37
C ASN A 167 8.37 -23.00 -14.57
N SER A 168 9.49 -23.18 -15.28
CA SER A 168 9.56 -24.05 -16.47
C SER A 168 9.19 -25.50 -16.18
N GLU A 169 9.43 -26.01 -14.98
CA GLU A 169 9.03 -27.37 -14.57
C GLU A 169 7.51 -27.54 -14.50
N TRP A 170 6.77 -26.44 -14.36
CA TRP A 170 5.31 -26.45 -14.32
C TRP A 170 4.69 -26.27 -15.71
N ALA A 171 5.50 -26.06 -16.75
CA ALA A 171 5.02 -25.89 -18.11
C ALA A 171 4.19 -27.08 -18.61
N CYS A 172 4.57 -28.31 -18.23
CA CYS A 172 3.81 -29.51 -18.59
C CYS A 172 2.40 -29.52 -17.96
N MET A 173 2.24 -29.00 -16.73
CA MET A 173 0.93 -28.91 -16.07
C MET A 173 0.03 -27.91 -16.79
N LEU A 174 0.58 -26.79 -17.25
CA LEU A 174 -0.17 -25.77 -17.98
C LEU A 174 -0.68 -26.27 -19.34
N GLN A 175 -0.02 -27.26 -19.96
CA GLN A 175 -0.47 -27.87 -21.21
C GLN A 175 -1.69 -28.79 -21.06
N VAL A 176 -1.97 -29.24 -19.83
CA VAL A 176 -3.01 -30.25 -19.56
C VAL A 176 -4.10 -29.75 -18.62
N PHE A 177 -3.82 -28.75 -17.79
CA PHE A 177 -4.73 -28.27 -16.75
C PHE A 177 -4.88 -26.76 -16.76
N ASN A 178 -6.03 -26.27 -17.24
CA ASN A 178 -6.34 -24.85 -17.34
C ASN A 178 -6.75 -24.19 -16.01
N GLY A 179 -6.96 -24.96 -14.95
CA GLY A 179 -7.37 -24.45 -13.63
C GLY A 179 -6.20 -24.02 -12.74
N PHE A 180 -5.00 -23.86 -13.29
CA PHE A 180 -3.79 -23.55 -12.51
C PHE A 180 -3.62 -22.03 -12.37
N PRO A 181 -3.76 -21.45 -11.16
CA PRO A 181 -3.68 -19.99 -10.93
C PRO A 181 -2.26 -19.46 -11.00
N LEU A 182 -1.79 -19.23 -12.22
CA LEU A 182 -0.47 -18.67 -12.50
C LEU A 182 -0.52 -17.14 -12.48
N ILE A 183 0.39 -16.51 -11.75
CA ILE A 183 0.57 -15.05 -11.78
C ILE A 183 0.72 -14.60 -13.24
N ASP A 184 -0.07 -13.60 -13.60
CA ASP A 184 -0.22 -13.11 -14.96
C ASP A 184 1.02 -12.27 -15.37
N HIS A 185 1.94 -12.89 -16.09
CA HIS A 185 3.19 -12.24 -16.49
C HIS A 185 2.95 -11.02 -17.40
N ASP A 186 1.96 -11.08 -18.28
CA ASP A 186 1.68 -9.97 -19.20
C ASP A 186 1.09 -8.77 -18.45
N PHE A 187 0.38 -9.03 -17.34
CA PHE A 187 -0.15 -7.99 -16.46
C PHE A 187 0.93 -7.34 -15.58
N TYR A 188 1.82 -8.13 -14.97
CA TYR A 188 2.82 -7.60 -14.02
C TYR A 188 4.18 -7.24 -14.65
N GLY A 189 4.49 -7.81 -15.83
CA GLY A 189 5.81 -7.74 -16.43
C GLY A 189 6.87 -8.55 -15.69
N SER A 190 8.11 -8.51 -16.18
CA SER A 190 9.25 -9.25 -15.61
C SER A 190 9.67 -8.74 -14.23
N ILE A 191 9.28 -7.51 -13.86
CA ILE A 191 9.61 -6.90 -12.57
C ILE A 191 9.05 -7.71 -11.39
N ILE A 192 7.96 -8.48 -11.56
CA ILE A 192 7.42 -9.32 -10.48
C ILE A 192 8.44 -10.35 -9.96
N PHE A 193 9.39 -10.78 -10.80
CA PHE A 193 10.42 -11.73 -10.42
C PHE A 193 11.53 -11.14 -9.54
N SER A 194 11.65 -9.81 -9.42
CA SER A 194 12.59 -9.21 -8.45
C SER A 194 12.11 -9.36 -7.00
N TYR A 195 10.82 -9.64 -6.79
CA TYR A 195 10.18 -9.72 -5.47
C TYR A 195 9.96 -11.16 -4.97
N ILE A 196 10.77 -12.12 -5.40
CA ILE A 196 10.63 -13.55 -5.04
C ILE A 196 10.53 -13.77 -3.52
N ASN A 197 11.31 -13.03 -2.72
CA ASN A 197 11.27 -13.17 -1.27
C ASN A 197 9.96 -12.67 -0.67
N GLN A 198 9.45 -11.53 -1.15
CA GLN A 198 8.19 -10.93 -0.71
C GLN A 198 7.00 -11.80 -1.13
N LEU A 199 7.01 -12.30 -2.36
CA LEU A 199 6.03 -13.26 -2.87
C LEU A 199 6.00 -14.54 -2.02
N ARG A 200 7.17 -15.06 -1.62
CA ARG A 200 7.26 -16.19 -0.69
C ARG A 200 6.63 -15.87 0.67
N GLN A 201 6.93 -14.70 1.23
CA GLN A 201 6.44 -14.27 2.54
C GLN A 201 4.92 -14.12 2.58
N ILE A 202 4.32 -13.57 1.52
CA ILE A 202 2.86 -13.40 1.43
C ILE A 202 2.12 -14.70 1.07
N GLY A 203 2.84 -15.76 0.71
CA GLY A 203 2.32 -17.11 0.57
C GLY A 203 2.15 -17.61 -0.87
N VAL A 204 2.64 -16.86 -1.86
CA VAL A 204 2.71 -17.30 -3.27
C VAL A 204 3.57 -18.56 -3.37
N LYS A 205 3.11 -19.53 -4.15
CA LYS A 205 3.80 -20.80 -4.33
C LYS A 205 4.91 -20.63 -5.35
N LEU A 206 6.12 -21.00 -4.91
CA LEU A 206 7.34 -20.95 -5.69
C LEU A 206 7.92 -22.36 -5.80
N LYS A 207 8.81 -22.59 -6.77
CA LYS A 207 9.58 -23.83 -6.85
C LYS A 207 10.28 -24.12 -5.50
N GLY A 208 10.23 -25.38 -5.08
CA GLY A 208 10.85 -25.85 -3.83
C GLY A 208 10.08 -25.51 -2.54
N THR A 209 8.98 -24.74 -2.61
CA THR A 209 8.13 -24.51 -1.43
C THR A 209 7.16 -25.67 -1.24
N PRO A 210 6.96 -26.21 -0.03
CA PRO A 210 5.89 -27.16 0.23
C PRO A 210 4.54 -26.53 -0.12
N HIS A 211 3.80 -27.15 -1.04
CA HIS A 211 2.50 -26.65 -1.47
C HIS A 211 1.54 -27.79 -1.76
N LYS A 212 0.25 -27.47 -1.69
CA LYS A 212 -0.82 -28.34 -2.16
C LYS A 212 -1.26 -27.81 -3.51
N PHE A 213 -1.30 -28.69 -4.51
CA PHE A 213 -1.90 -28.34 -5.79
C PHE A 213 -3.41 -28.10 -5.64
N PRO A 214 -4.01 -27.31 -6.56
CA PRO A 214 -5.45 -27.05 -6.57
C PRO A 214 -6.27 -28.35 -6.44
N PRO A 215 -7.35 -28.38 -5.63
CA PRO A 215 -8.19 -29.56 -5.47
C PRO A 215 -8.71 -30.13 -6.80
N ASP A 216 -8.99 -29.23 -7.74
CA ASP A 216 -9.47 -29.56 -9.08
C ASP A 216 -8.44 -30.34 -9.91
N LEU A 217 -7.14 -30.16 -9.66
CA LEU A 217 -6.10 -30.98 -10.30
C LEU A 217 -6.24 -32.44 -9.85
N LYS A 218 -6.51 -32.70 -8.56
CA LYS A 218 -6.72 -34.06 -8.08
C LYS A 218 -7.97 -34.70 -8.68
N LYS A 219 -9.02 -33.91 -8.89
CA LYS A 219 -10.23 -34.37 -9.59
C LYS A 219 -9.92 -34.69 -11.05
N PHE A 220 -9.23 -33.79 -11.74
CA PHE A 220 -8.78 -33.96 -13.12
C PHE A 220 -7.96 -35.24 -13.32
N LEU A 221 -6.98 -35.49 -12.44
CA LEU A 221 -6.15 -36.70 -12.49
C LEU A 221 -6.95 -37.99 -12.25
N ARG A 222 -7.99 -37.95 -11.41
CA ARG A 222 -8.82 -39.13 -11.08
C ARG A 222 -9.86 -39.49 -12.14
N GLU A 223 -10.32 -38.52 -12.93
CA GLU A 223 -11.52 -38.73 -13.76
C GLU A 223 -11.27 -39.45 -15.09
N GLU A 224 -10.01 -39.73 -15.49
CA GLU A 224 -9.57 -40.41 -16.74
C GLU A 224 -10.14 -39.87 -18.08
N LYS A 225 -11.15 -39.00 -18.05
CA LYS A 225 -11.89 -38.49 -19.21
C LYS A 225 -10.98 -37.69 -20.15
N TRP A 226 -9.93 -37.06 -19.63
CA TRP A 226 -8.95 -36.33 -20.42
C TRP A 226 -8.04 -37.24 -21.27
N LEU A 227 -7.80 -38.50 -20.84
CA LEU A 227 -7.09 -39.49 -21.65
C LEU A 227 -7.96 -39.96 -22.83
N ARG A 228 -9.27 -40.11 -22.59
CA ARG A 228 -10.22 -40.61 -23.60
C ARG A 228 -10.48 -39.62 -24.74
N THR A 229 -10.47 -38.31 -24.48
CA THR A 229 -10.70 -37.29 -25.53
C THR A 229 -9.47 -37.00 -26.41
N ARG A 230 -8.26 -37.39 -26.00
CA ARG A 230 -7.05 -37.23 -26.82
C ARG A 230 -6.55 -38.50 -27.49
N LEU A 231 -6.89 -39.68 -26.97
CA LEU A 231 -6.54 -40.97 -27.57
C LEU A 231 -7.66 -41.60 -28.41
N GLY A 232 -8.87 -41.04 -28.41
CA GLY A 232 -10.02 -41.51 -29.18
C GLY A 232 -10.20 -40.82 -30.53
N GLY A 233 -9.12 -40.74 -31.31
CA GLY A 233 -9.11 -40.14 -32.65
C GLY A 233 -8.25 -40.95 -33.63
N VAL A 234 -8.46 -42.27 -33.66
CA VAL A 234 -8.23 -43.17 -34.81
C VAL A 234 -9.36 -44.19 -34.81
#